data_AF-A0A6L8G400-F1
#
_entry.id   AF-A0A6L8G400-F1
#
_cell.length_a   1.000
_cell.length_b   1.000
_cell.length_c   1.000
_cell.angle_alpha   90.00
_cell.angle_beta   90.00
_cell.angle_gamma   90.00
#
_symmetry.space_group_name_H-M   'P 1'
#
loop_
_entity.id
_entity.type
_entity.pdbx_description
1 polymer ?
#
loop_
_entity_poly.entity_id
_entity_poly.type
_entity_poly.pdbx_seq_one_letter_code
_entity_poly.pdbx_strand_id
1 'polypeptide(L)'
;EAVTLMVANSGDRAVQVGSHYHFGEANGALEFDRETARGMRLDIAAGTAVRFEPGQRREVQLIPIGGARNVFGFNQQVMGAL
;
A
#
# COMPACT_ATOMS: atom_id res chain seq x y z
N GLU A 1 7.80 12.70 -1.92
CA GLU A 1 8.62 12.15 -3.01
C GLU A 1 8.19 10.72 -3.27
N ALA A 2 8.36 10.22 -4.50
CA ALA A 2 8.04 8.83 -4.81
C ALA A 2 9.10 7.90 -4.21
N VAL A 3 8.68 6.76 -3.66
CA VAL A 3 9.58 5.74 -3.11
C VAL A 3 9.29 4.39 -3.78
N THR A 4 10.33 3.60 -4.00
CA THR A 4 10.17 2.22 -4.52
C THR A 4 10.36 1.25 -3.36
N LEU A 5 9.41 0.33 -3.19
CA LEU A 5 9.49 -0.73 -2.18
C LEU A 5 9.33 -2.10 -2.84
N MET A 6 10.17 -3.05 -2.41
CA MET A 6 9.96 -4.46 -2.68
C MET A 6 8.84 -4.98 -1.77
N VAL A 7 7.84 -5.63 -2.35
CA VAL A 7 6.69 -6.19 -1.65
C VAL A 7 6.59 -7.68 -1.97
N ALA A 8 6.47 -8.50 -0.93
CA ALA A 8 6.30 -9.94 -1.05
C ALA A 8 4.93 -10.36 -0.51
N ASN A 9 4.21 -11.25 -1.20
CA ASN A 9 3.02 -11.89 -0.64
C ASN A 9 3.42 -13.23 0.00
N SER A 10 3.48 -13.29 1.33
CA SER A 10 3.75 -14.52 2.08
C SER A 10 2.50 -15.34 2.38
N GLY A 11 1.33 -14.85 1.97
CA GLY A 11 0.06 -15.57 2.08
C GLY A 11 -0.12 -16.65 1.02
N ASP A 12 -1.13 -17.49 1.23
CA ASP A 12 -1.54 -18.59 0.37
C ASP A 12 -2.57 -18.19 -0.71
N ARG A 13 -3.04 -16.94 -0.66
CA ARG A 13 -4.06 -16.39 -1.56
C ARG A 13 -3.57 -15.11 -2.19
N ALA A 14 -4.06 -14.86 -3.40
CA ALA A 14 -3.74 -13.64 -4.12
C ALA A 14 -4.33 -12.40 -3.42
N VAL A 15 -3.57 -11.31 -3.43
CA VAL A 15 -3.97 -10.01 -2.88
C VAL A 15 -3.93 -8.97 -4.00
N GLN A 16 -4.91 -8.08 -4.04
CA GLN A 16 -4.95 -6.97 -4.99
C GLN A 16 -5.16 -5.67 -4.23
N VAL A 17 -4.32 -4.67 -4.51
CA VAL A 17 -4.33 -3.36 -3.83
C VAL A 17 -4.59 -2.27 -4.85
N GLY A 18 -5.61 -1.44 -4.58
CA GLY A 18 -6.03 -0.36 -5.47
C GLY A 18 -5.20 0.91 -5.35
N SER A 19 -5.27 1.76 -6.39
CA SER A 19 -4.50 3.00 -6.54
C SER A 19 -4.57 4.00 -5.36
N HIS A 20 -5.68 4.04 -4.62
CA HIS A 20 -5.92 5.00 -3.54
C HIS A 20 -5.99 4.37 -2.15
N TYR A 21 -5.69 3.07 -2.04
CA TYR A 21 -5.62 2.44 -0.73
C TYR A 21 -4.38 2.93 0.03
N HIS A 22 -4.52 3.18 1.34
CA HIS A 22 -3.37 3.55 2.17
C HIS A 22 -2.43 2.34 2.32
N PHE A 23 -1.30 2.39 1.60
CA PHE A 23 -0.46 1.21 1.38
C PHE A 23 0.15 0.64 2.67
N GLY A 24 0.49 1.50 3.64
CA GLY A 24 0.95 1.07 4.97
C GLY A 24 -0.04 0.17 5.71
N GLU A 25 -1.33 0.26 5.40
CA GLU A 25 -2.40 -0.56 5.98
C GLU A 25 -2.78 -1.76 5.12
N ALA A 26 -2.07 -2.07 4.03
CA ALA A 26 -2.41 -3.20 3.16
C ALA A 26 -2.39 -4.55 3.90
N ASN A 27 -2.96 -5.60 3.28
CA ASN A 27 -3.12 -6.93 3.88
C ASN A 27 -1.86 -7.39 4.65
N GLY A 28 -2.04 -7.94 5.86
CA GLY A 28 -0.95 -8.41 6.74
C GLY A 28 -0.04 -9.47 6.11
N ALA A 29 -0.54 -10.22 5.12
CA ALA A 29 0.25 -11.19 4.35
C ALA A 29 1.21 -10.55 3.33
N LEU A 30 1.13 -9.24 3.12
CA LEU A 30 2.10 -8.50 2.33
C LEU A 30 3.24 -8.02 3.25
N GLU A 31 4.44 -8.49 2.96
CA GLU A 31 5.70 -8.17 3.63
C GLU A 31 6.44 -7.06 2.87
N PHE A 32 6.67 -5.94 3.56
CA PHE A 32 7.39 -4.76 3.07
C PHE A 32 7.64 -3.81 4.25
N ASP A 33 8.43 -2.76 4.02
CA ASP A 33 8.64 -1.69 5.01
C ASP A 33 7.36 -0.84 5.18
N ARG A 34 6.61 -1.13 6.24
CA ARG A 34 5.36 -0.43 6.56
C ARG A 34 5.56 0.98 7.07
N GLU A 35 6.71 1.27 7.67
CA GLU A 35 7.03 2.60 8.17
C GLU A 35 7.22 3.55 6.99
N THR A 36 8.01 3.14 6.00
CA THR A 36 8.20 3.89 4.75
C THR A 36 6.89 4.04 3.95
N ALA A 37 5.99 3.05 4.02
CA ALA A 37 4.70 3.09 3.34
C ALA A 37 3.60 3.89 4.07
N ARG A 38 3.86 4.38 5.29
CA ARG A 38 2.88 5.15 6.06
C ARG A 38 2.57 6.48 5.38
N GLY A 39 1.29 6.74 5.14
CA GLY A 39 0.79 7.90 4.43
C GLY A 39 0.97 7.85 2.91
N MET A 40 1.28 6.68 2.36
CA MET A 40 1.56 6.50 0.92
C MET A 40 0.46 5.68 0.23
N ARG A 41 0.36 5.84 -1.09
CA ARG A 41 -0.53 5.07 -1.98
C ARG A 41 0.24 4.66 -3.25
N LEU A 42 -0.28 3.70 -4.00
CA LEU A 42 0.34 3.26 -5.26
C LEU A 42 0.38 4.39 -6.30
N ASP A 43 1.55 4.55 -6.92
CA ASP A 43 1.74 5.46 -8.06
C ASP A 43 1.35 4.77 -9.38
N ILE A 44 0.04 4.60 -9.55
CA ILE A 44 -0.57 3.99 -10.73
C ILE A 44 -1.80 4.80 -11.13
N ALA A 45 -2.30 4.58 -12.35
CA ALA A 45 -3.50 5.24 -12.85
C ALA A 45 -4.68 5.06 -11.88
N ALA A 46 -5.46 6.12 -11.67
CA ALA A 46 -6.63 6.10 -10.80
C ALA A 46 -7.61 5.01 -11.22
N GLY A 47 -8.20 4.32 -10.24
CA GLY A 47 -9.11 3.18 -10.46
C GLY A 47 -8.42 1.85 -10.79
N THR A 48 -7.11 1.84 -11.11
CA THR A 48 -6.36 0.59 -11.34
C THR A 48 -5.82 -0.01 -10.04
N ALA A 49 -5.25 -1.22 -10.12
CA ALA A 49 -4.74 -1.97 -8.99
C ALA A 49 -3.49 -2.80 -9.35
N VAL A 50 -2.68 -3.11 -8.34
CA VAL A 50 -1.57 -4.07 -8.44
C VAL A 50 -1.98 -5.37 -7.78
N ARG A 51 -1.72 -6.50 -8.46
CA ARG A 51 -2.00 -7.85 -7.99
C ARG A 51 -0.70 -8.55 -7.57
N PHE A 52 -0.77 -9.29 -6.47
CA PHE A 52 0.28 -10.11 -5.90
C PHE A 52 -0.22 -11.55 -5.78
N GLU A 53 0.34 -12.47 -6.56
CA GLU A 53 0.10 -13.91 -6.41
C GLU A 53 0.79 -14.46 -5.15
N PRO A 54 0.37 -15.62 -4.61
CA PRO A 54 1.07 -16.28 -3.50
C PRO A 54 2.55 -16.48 -3.80
N GLY A 55 3.44 -16.07 -2.87
CA GLY A 55 4.89 -16.15 -3.01
C GLY A 55 5.52 -15.12 -3.96
N GLN A 56 4.72 -14.30 -4.65
CA GLN A 56 5.24 -13.31 -5.57
C GLN A 56 5.98 -12.19 -4.82
N ARG A 57 7.12 -11.77 -5.38
CA ARG A 57 7.85 -10.56 -4.97
C ARG A 57 7.89 -9.58 -6.13
N ARG A 58 7.62 -8.31 -5.84
CA ARG A 58 7.59 -7.26 -6.86
C ARG A 58 7.88 -5.90 -6.27
N GLU A 59 8.60 -5.09 -7.02
CA GLU A 59 8.75 -3.66 -6.72
C GLU A 59 7.51 -2.87 -7.11
N VAL A 60 7.08 -1.99 -6.22
CA VAL A 60 6.01 -1.01 -6.47
C VAL A 60 6.51 0.39 -6.16
N GLN A 61 6.00 1.35 -6.92
CA GLN A 61 6.21 2.76 -6.65
C GLN A 61 5.05 3.29 -5.82
N LEU A 62 5.39 4.04 -4.77
CA LEU A 62 4.45 4.68 -3.88
C LEU A 62 4.66 6.19 -3.89
N ILE A 63 3.57 6.93 -3.84
CA ILE A 63 3.55 8.38 -3.69
C ILE A 63 2.73 8.78 -2.47
N PRO A 64 3.00 9.96 -1.87
CA PRO A 64 2.24 10.40 -0.72
C PRO A 64 0.76 10.61 -1.06
N ILE A 65 -0.11 10.30 -0.10
CA ILE A 65 -1.50 10.72 -0.15
C ILE A 65 -1.52 12.26 -0.15
N GLY A 66 -2.31 12.85 -1.06
CA GLY A 66 -2.45 14.30 -1.20
C GLY A 66 -3.47 14.91 -0.24
N GLY A 67 -3.82 16.18 -0.46
CA GLY A 67 -4.81 16.89 0.35
C GLY A 67 -4.36 17.13 1.79
N ALA A 68 -5.29 17.03 2.74
CA ALA A 68 -5.03 17.29 4.17
C ALA A 68 -4.17 16.22 4.87
N ARG A 69 -3.83 15.12 4.17
CA ARG A 69 -3.05 13.99 4.73
C ARG A 69 -3.66 13.41 6.02
N ASN A 70 -4.98 13.34 6.04
CA ASN A 70 -5.73 12.65 7.09
C ASN A 70 -6.18 11.28 6.59
N VAL A 71 -5.91 10.24 7.37
CA VAL A 71 -6.22 8.85 7.03
C VAL A 71 -7.24 8.30 8.02
N PHE A 72 -8.42 7.95 7.51
CA PHE A 72 -9.52 7.34 8.26
C PHE A 72 -10.04 6.09 7.54
N GLY A 73 -10.49 5.09 8.28
CA GLY A 73 -10.96 3.82 7.72
C GLY A 73 -9.84 2.78 7.60
N PHE A 74 -9.73 2.11 6.44
CA PHE A 74 -8.75 1.05 6.18
C PHE A 74 -8.72 -0.03 7.29
N ASN A 75 -7.56 -0.26 7.91
CA ASN A 75 -7.39 -1.13 9.07
C ASN A 75 -7.33 -0.34 10.38
N GLN A 76 -7.75 0.93 10.35
CA GLN A 76 -7.90 1.84 11.47
C GLN A 76 -6.59 2.09 12.24
N GLN A 77 -5.44 1.99 11.55
CA GLN A 77 -4.14 2.15 12.20
C GLN A 77 -3.73 3.62 12.40
N VAL A 78 -4.29 4.55 11.63
CA VAL A 78 -3.97 5.98 11.71
C VAL A 78 -5.12 6.78 12.33
N MET A 79 -6.32 6.72 11.74
CA MET A 79 -7.55 7.37 12.25
C MET A 79 -7.39 8.86 12.59
N GLY A 80 -6.63 9.60 11.77
CA GLY A 80 -6.31 11.00 12.05
C GLY A 80 -5.31 11.59 11.06
N ALA A 81 -4.68 12.68 11.48
CA ALA A 81 -3.58 13.30 10.73
C ALA A 81 -2.33 12.41 10.75
N LEU A 82 -1.60 12.42 9.63
CA LEU A 82 -0.30 11.75 9.47
C LEU A 82 0.85 12.57 10.07
#